data_AF-X0W0V6-F1
#
_entry.id   AF-X0W0V6-F1
#
_cell.length_a   1.000
_cell.length_b   1.000
_cell.length_c   1.000
_cell.angle_alpha   90.00
_cell.angle_beta   90.00
_cell.angle_gamma   90.00
#
_symmetry.space_group_name_H-M   'P 1'
#
loop_
_entity.id
_entity.type
_entity.pdbx_description
1 polymer ?
#
loop_
_entity_poly.entity_id
_entity_poly.type
_entity_poly.pdbx_seq_one_letter_code
_entity_poly.pdbx_strand_id
1 'polypeptide(L)'
;MSSKSAEYKIKMYTNKIQEMLLSKNKAYGSSALEPLNVFSKGRPSDSLCARIDDKLARIKNVGISDKTEDTLFDLCGYLILLMISLEENEKRDI
;
A
#
# COMPACT_ATOMS: atom_id res chain seq x y z
N MET A 1 27.70 2.16 -19.26
CA MET A 1 26.37 2.71 -18.89
C MET A 1 26.43 3.08 -17.42
N SER A 2 26.34 4.38 -17.10
CA SER A 2 26.46 4.86 -15.71
C SER A 2 25.39 4.22 -14.83
N SER A 3 25.81 3.53 -13.76
CA SER A 3 24.91 3.09 -12.71
C SER A 3 24.21 4.32 -12.17
N LYS A 4 22.93 4.52 -12.52
CA LYS A 4 22.13 5.64 -12.01
C LYS A 4 22.24 5.66 -10.48
N SER A 5 22.45 6.84 -9.90
CA SER A 5 22.69 7.00 -8.46
C SER A 5 21.58 6.35 -7.62
N ALA A 6 21.89 5.97 -6.38
CA ALA A 6 20.91 5.38 -5.47
C ALA A 6 19.65 6.26 -5.36
N GLU A 7 19.84 7.59 -5.27
CA GLU A 7 18.76 8.58 -5.29
C GLU A 7 17.84 8.48 -6.50
N TYR A 8 18.41 8.28 -7.70
CA TYR A 8 17.61 8.12 -8.90
C TYR A 8 16.74 6.85 -8.81
N LYS A 9 17.32 5.73 -8.37
CA LYS A 9 16.57 4.47 -8.23
C LYS A 9 15.45 4.60 -7.20
N ILE A 10 15.73 5.21 -6.05
CA ILE A 10 14.73 5.48 -5.02
C ILE A 10 13.57 6.28 -5.61
N LYS A 11 13.86 7.41 -6.27
CA LYS A 11 12.84 8.25 -6.93
C LYS A 11 12.01 7.46 -7.94
N MET A 12 12.65 6.62 -8.75
CA MET A 12 11.93 5.79 -9.72
C MET A 12 10.95 4.83 -9.05
N TYR A 13 11.36 4.11 -8.01
CA TYR A 13 10.49 3.15 -7.33
C TYR A 13 9.39 3.84 -6.53
N THR A 14 9.67 4.95 -5.86
CA THR A 14 8.65 5.72 -5.14
C THR A 14 7.62 6.33 -6.10
N ASN A 15 8.06 6.83 -7.26
CA ASN A 15 7.14 7.36 -8.28
C ASN A 15 6.22 6.28 -8.85
N LYS A 16 6.74 5.06 -9.08
CA LYS A 16 5.90 3.93 -9.49
C LYS A 16 4.80 3.62 -8.47
N ILE A 17 5.13 3.62 -7.18
CA ILE A 17 4.15 3.40 -6.10
C ILE A 17 3.13 4.53 -6.07
N GLN A 18 3.58 5.79 -6.20
CA GLN A 18 2.70 6.96 -6.27
C GLN A 18 1.72 6.85 -7.44
N GLU A 19 2.21 6.59 -8.65
CA GLU A 19 1.37 6.45 -9.85
C GLU A 19 0.36 5.30 -9.69
N MET A 20 0.78 4.16 -9.13
CA MET A 20 -0.11 3.05 -8.82
C MET A 20 -1.23 3.46 -7.87
N LEU A 21 -0.91 4.13 -6.75
CA LEU A 21 -1.90 4.57 -5.76
C LEU A 21 -2.87 5.59 -6.35
N LEU A 22 -2.37 6.59 -7.07
CA LEU A 22 -3.19 7.61 -7.72
C LEU A 22 -4.12 7.00 -8.78
N SER A 23 -3.63 6.04 -9.57
CA SER A 23 -4.43 5.33 -10.57
C SER A 23 -5.55 4.51 -9.91
N LYS A 24 -5.24 3.75 -8.84
CA LYS A 24 -6.23 3.00 -8.05
C LYS A 24 -7.27 3.94 -7.43
N ASN A 25 -6.85 5.06 -6.84
CA ASN A 25 -7.76 6.05 -6.24
C ASN A 25 -8.67 6.69 -7.30
N LYS A 26 -8.16 6.98 -8.51
CA LYS A 26 -8.98 7.48 -9.61
C LYS A 26 -10.02 6.47 -10.08
N ALA A 27 -9.68 5.18 -10.08
CA ALA A 27 -10.55 4.11 -10.55
C ALA A 27 -11.64 3.71 -9.54
N TYR A 28 -11.31 3.68 -8.25
CA TYR A 28 -12.17 3.11 -7.20
C TYR A 28 -12.56 4.12 -6.10
N GLY A 29 -12.12 5.38 -6.23
CA GLY A 29 -12.28 6.40 -5.19
C GLY A 29 -11.44 6.11 -3.95
N SER A 30 -11.78 6.77 -2.85
CA SER A 30 -11.08 6.64 -1.55
C SER A 30 -11.39 5.31 -0.83
N SER A 31 -11.79 4.25 -1.52
CA SER A 31 -12.34 3.03 -0.91
C SER A 31 -11.41 2.33 0.08
N ALA A 32 -10.10 2.60 0.03
CA ALA A 32 -9.12 2.08 0.98
C ALA A 32 -9.11 2.84 2.32
N LEU A 33 -9.44 4.13 2.31
CA LEU A 33 -9.50 5.01 3.50
C LEU A 33 -10.96 5.23 3.97
N GLU A 34 -11.92 5.12 3.05
CA GLU A 34 -13.36 5.19 3.28
C GLU A 34 -14.04 3.91 2.74
N PRO A 35 -13.83 2.76 3.41
CA PRO A 35 -14.40 1.50 2.97
C PRO A 35 -15.92 1.54 3.07
N LEU A 36 -16.60 1.01 2.05
CA LEU A 36 -18.07 0.89 2.02
C LEU A 36 -18.64 0.05 3.18
N ASN A 37 -17.81 -0.79 3.80
CA ASN A 37 -18.17 -1.58 4.96
C ASN A 37 -19.44 -2.44 4.78
N VAL A 38 -19.61 -2.99 3.57
CA VAL A 38 -20.73 -3.88 3.22
C VAL A 38 -20.73 -5.14 4.10
N PHE A 39 -19.54 -5.73 4.30
CA PHE A 39 -19.35 -6.91 5.15
C PHE A 39 -18.36 -6.67 6.29
N SER A 40 -17.26 -5.95 6.02
CA SER A 40 -16.35 -5.50 7.07
C SER A 40 -17.01 -4.39 7.89
N LYS A 41 -16.93 -4.47 9.22
CA LYS A 41 -17.42 -3.42 10.13
C LYS A 41 -16.30 -2.70 10.89
N GLY A 42 -15.04 -3.02 10.56
CA GLY A 42 -13.86 -2.48 11.22
C GLY A 42 -13.45 -1.11 10.67
N ARG A 43 -12.40 -0.54 11.27
CA ARG A 43 -11.78 0.69 10.79
C ARG A 43 -11.00 0.42 9.50
N PRO A 44 -10.78 1.44 8.65
CA PRO A 44 -9.95 1.30 7.45
C PRO A 44 -8.57 0.70 7.76
N SER A 45 -7.95 1.13 8.87
CA SER A 45 -6.69 0.60 9.38
C SER A 45 -6.71 -0.91 9.59
N ASP A 46 -7.80 -1.46 10.13
CA ASP A 46 -7.92 -2.89 10.41
C ASP A 46 -7.96 -3.69 9.10
N SER A 47 -8.67 -3.17 8.08
CA SER A 47 -8.68 -3.77 6.74
C SER A 47 -7.32 -3.66 6.04
N LEU A 48 -6.59 -2.55 6.22
CA LEU A 48 -5.27 -2.35 5.64
C LEU A 48 -4.25 -3.31 6.27
N CYS A 49 -4.26 -3.48 7.59
CA CYS A 49 -3.43 -4.46 8.29
C CYS A 49 -3.68 -5.89 7.81
N ALA A 50 -4.95 -6.30 7.65
CA ALA A 50 -5.27 -7.63 7.13
C ALA A 50 -4.69 -7.86 5.71
N ARG A 51 -4.74 -6.85 4.85
CA ARG A 51 -4.13 -6.93 3.50
C ARG A 51 -2.60 -6.99 3.55
N ILE A 52 -1.97 -6.30 4.51
CA ILE A 52 -0.54 -6.40 4.74
C ILE A 52 -0.17 -7.83 5.15
N ASP A 53 -0.91 -8.43 6.07
CA ASP A 53 -0.70 -9.82 6.51
C ASP A 53 -0.83 -10.80 5.33
N ASP A 54 -1.83 -10.62 4.45
CA ASP A 54 -1.98 -11.45 3.25
C ASP A 54 -0.73 -11.38 2.33
N LYS A 55 -0.16 -10.18 2.16
CA LYS A 55 1.05 -9.99 1.34
C LYS A 55 2.29 -10.58 2.01
N LEU A 56 2.43 -10.40 3.33
CA LEU A 56 3.53 -11.00 4.10
C LEU A 56 3.45 -12.53 4.09
N ALA A 57 2.25 -13.10 4.24
CA ALA A 57 2.03 -14.55 4.15
C ALA A 57 2.42 -15.09 2.76
N ARG A 58 2.08 -14.37 1.69
CA ARG A 58 2.52 -14.74 0.32
C ARG A 58 4.04 -14.73 0.19
N ILE A 59 4.72 -13.69 0.69
CA ILE A 59 6.18 -13.62 0.67
C ILE A 59 6.78 -14.77 1.49
N LYS A 60 6.24 -15.05 2.67
CA LYS A 60 6.69 -16.15 3.53
C LYS A 60 6.58 -17.51 2.84
N ASN A 61 5.48 -17.74 2.11
CA ASN A 61 5.20 -19.04 1.50
C ASN A 61 5.92 -19.25 0.16
N VAL A 62 6.08 -18.20 -0.65
CA VAL A 62 6.62 -18.30 -2.02
C VAL A 62 8.08 -17.84 -2.12
N GLY A 63 8.54 -17.01 -1.18
CA GLY A 63 9.81 -16.30 -1.26
C GLY A 63 9.74 -15.07 -2.16
N ILE A 64 10.82 -14.27 -2.15
CA ILE A 64 10.95 -13.07 -2.99
C ILE A 64 11.58 -13.48 -4.33
N SER A 65 10.82 -13.32 -5.41
CA SER A 65 11.25 -13.52 -6.80
C SER A 65 10.50 -12.57 -7.73
N ASP A 66 10.79 -12.62 -9.04
CA ASP A 66 10.06 -11.87 -10.06
C ASP A 66 8.53 -12.11 -9.99
N LYS A 67 8.11 -13.29 -9.51
CA LYS A 67 6.68 -13.64 -9.31
C LYS A 67 6.00 -12.93 -8.13
N THR A 68 6.78 -12.26 -7.29
CA THR A 68 6.31 -11.53 -6.10
C THR A 68 6.73 -10.08 -6.11
N GLU A 69 7.32 -9.57 -7.19
CA GLU A 69 7.69 -8.16 -7.29
C GLU A 69 6.46 -7.26 -7.05
N ASP A 70 5.32 -7.58 -7.66
CA ASP A 70 4.04 -6.91 -7.41
C ASP A 70 3.62 -6.96 -5.92
N THR A 71 3.99 -8.01 -5.20
CA THR A 71 3.66 -8.16 -3.77
C THR A 71 4.45 -7.16 -2.92
N LEU A 72 5.68 -6.80 -3.32
CA LEU A 72 6.46 -5.75 -2.66
C LEU A 72 5.87 -4.37 -2.94
N PHE A 73 5.49 -4.08 -4.19
CA PHE A 73 4.82 -2.82 -4.54
C PHE A 73 3.48 -2.64 -3.82
N ASP A 74 2.67 -3.70 -3.76
CA ASP A 74 1.41 -3.71 -3.01
C ASP A 74 1.66 -3.45 -1.52
N LEU A 75 2.66 -4.10 -0.92
CA LEU A 75 3.00 -3.90 0.50
C LEU A 75 3.40 -2.45 0.78
N CYS A 76 4.27 -1.84 -0.05
CA CYS A 76 4.61 -0.43 0.09
C CYS A 76 3.37 0.47 -0.07
N GLY A 77 2.49 0.16 -1.01
CA GLY A 77 1.24 0.89 -1.20
C GLY A 77 0.33 0.83 0.02
N TYR A 78 0.14 -0.36 0.60
CA TYR A 78 -0.67 -0.53 1.81
C TYR A 78 -0.07 0.16 3.02
N LEU A 79 1.25 0.18 3.17
CA LEU A 79 1.92 0.92 4.26
C LEU A 79 1.69 2.42 4.13
N ILE A 80 1.74 2.99 2.92
CA ILE A 80 1.41 4.42 2.69
C ILE A 80 -0.04 4.72 3.07
N LEU A 81 -0.98 3.88 2.62
CA LEU A 81 -2.40 4.04 2.95
C LEU A 81 -2.66 3.88 4.45
N LEU A 82 -1.94 2.97 5.12
CA LEU A 82 -2.03 2.79 6.57
C LEU A 82 -1.54 4.03 7.32
N MET A 83 -0.41 4.63 6.91
CA MET A 83 0.08 5.89 7.50
C MET A 83 -0.98 7.00 7.39
N ILE A 84 -1.61 7.16 6.23
CA ILE A 84 -2.68 8.14 6.03
C ILE A 84 -3.88 7.82 6.93
N SER A 85 -4.32 6.56 6.96
CA SER A 85 -5.46 6.15 7.80
C SER A 85 -5.21 6.38 9.29
N LEU A 86 -3.99 6.18 9.78
CA LEU A 86 -3.64 6.44 11.18
C LEU A 86 -3.63 7.94 11.49
N GLU A 87 -3.04 8.76 10.62
CA GLU A 87 -3.03 10.22 10.78
C GLU A 87 -4.46 10.82 10.77
N GLU A 88 -5.33 10.31 9.89
CA GLU A 88 -6.72 10.76 9.84
C GLU A 88 -7.53 10.32 11.06
N ASN A 89 -7.23 9.16 11.66
CA ASN A 89 -7.88 8.70 12.89
C ASN A 89 -7.42 9.52 14.10
N GLU A 90 -6.11 9.84 14.21
CA GLU A 90 -5.61 10.73 15.26
C GLU A 90 -6.28 12.10 15.23
N LYS A 91 -6.66 12.61 14.06
CA LYS A 91 -7.41 13.87 13.92
C LYS A 91 -8.90 13.78 14.30
N ARG A 92 -9.47 12.57 14.40
CA ARG A 92 -10.89 12.34 14.74
C ARG A 92 -11.12 12.12 16.24
N ASP A 93 -10.07 11.80 16.97
CA ASP A 93 -10.08 11.56 18.43
C ASP A 93 -9.67 12.80 19.26
N ILE A 94 -9.57 13.99 18.62
CA ILE A 94 -9.32 15.31 19.23
C ILE A 94 -10.54 16.20 18.98
#